data_AF-A0A9D3S5U8-F1
#
_entry.id   AF-A0A9D3S5U8-F1
#
_cell.length_a   1.000
_cell.length_b   1.000
_cell.length_c   1.000
_cell.angle_alpha   90.00
_cell.angle_beta   90.00
_cell.angle_gamma   90.00
#
_symmetry.space_group_name_H-M   'P 1'
#
loop_
_entity.id
_entity.type
_entity.pdbx_description
1 polymer ?
#
loop_
_entity_poly.entity_id
_entity_poly.type
_entity_poly.pdbx_seq_one_letter_code
_entity_poly.pdbx_strand_id
1 'polypeptide(L)'
;MSLQVHTFRGPHWCEYCANFMWGLIAQGVRCSDCGLNVHKQCSKLVPSDCQPDLRRIKKVFSCDLTTLVKAHNTQRPMVVDMCIREIEQRGLQSEGLYRVSGFTEHTEDVKLAFDRDGDKADISANVFADINTIAGALKLYLRDLPIPVITYDVYSKFIQAAKITNPDARLEAIHEGLLLLPPAHYETLRYLMTHLKRVTMWEKDNFMNAENLGIVFGPTLMQPPDQNTLATLNDMRYQKLIVQLLIEHEDVLF
;
A
#
# COMPACT_ATOMS: atom_id res chain seq x y z
N MET A 1 2.28 -14.44 -4.89
CA MET A 1 2.92 -15.46 -4.04
C MET A 1 4.38 -15.09 -3.90
N SER A 2 4.80 -14.58 -2.74
CA SER A 2 6.18 -14.20 -2.47
C SER A 2 6.97 -15.42 -2.00
N LEU A 3 7.80 -15.99 -2.89
CA LEU A 3 8.66 -17.13 -2.59
C LEU A 3 10.10 -16.67 -2.40
N GLN A 4 10.70 -17.06 -1.27
CA GLN A 4 12.09 -16.74 -0.95
C GLN A 4 12.89 -18.02 -0.70
N VAL A 5 14.18 -17.99 -1.04
CA VAL A 5 15.10 -19.10 -0.75
C VAL A 5 15.15 -19.30 0.76
N HIS A 6 14.96 -20.54 1.20
CA HIS A 6 14.84 -20.87 2.61
C HIS A 6 15.73 -22.06 2.98
N THR A 7 16.39 -21.96 4.12
CA THR A 7 17.14 -23.06 4.73
C THR A 7 16.28 -23.73 5.79
N PHE A 8 15.88 -24.96 5.51
CA PHE A 8 15.04 -25.76 6.38
C PHE A 8 15.87 -26.45 7.47
N ARG A 9 15.40 -26.37 8.72
CA ARG A 9 16.04 -27.05 9.86
C ARG A 9 15.52 -28.48 9.98
N GLY A 10 16.32 -29.44 9.54
CA GLY A 10 15.97 -30.87 9.56
C GLY A 10 15.30 -31.35 8.25
N PRO A 11 14.92 -32.63 8.17
CA PRO A 11 14.33 -33.22 6.98
C PRO A 11 13.02 -32.51 6.58
N HIS A 12 12.91 -32.05 5.33
CA HIS A 12 11.71 -31.39 4.79
C HIS A 12 11.38 -31.91 3.39
N TRP A 13 10.10 -31.87 3.04
CA TRP A 13 9.57 -32.35 1.76
C TRP A 13 8.86 -31.22 1.01
N CYS A 14 8.92 -31.29 -0.31
CA CYS A 14 8.27 -30.34 -1.20
C CYS A 14 6.76 -30.61 -1.22
N GLU A 15 5.96 -29.59 -0.90
CA GLU A 15 4.50 -29.70 -0.84
C GLU A 15 3.84 -29.80 -2.22
N TYR A 16 4.59 -29.59 -3.31
CA TYR A 16 4.10 -29.76 -4.69
C TYR A 16 4.31 -31.17 -5.23
N CYS A 17 5.54 -31.71 -5.16
CA CYS A 17 5.86 -33.02 -5.74
C CYS A 17 6.00 -34.15 -4.70
N ALA A 18 5.80 -33.84 -3.42
CA ALA A 18 5.96 -34.73 -2.27
C ALA A 18 7.37 -35.35 -2.10
N ASN A 19 8.36 -34.94 -2.89
CA ASN A 19 9.73 -35.45 -2.79
C ASN A 19 10.56 -34.68 -1.76
N PHE A 20 11.59 -35.35 -1.23
CA PHE A 20 12.51 -34.78 -0.26
C PHE A 20 13.29 -33.57 -0.82
N MET A 21 13.51 -32.54 0.00
CA MET A 21 14.33 -31.39 -0.34
C MET A 21 15.77 -31.60 0.13
N TRP A 22 16.62 -32.05 -0.80
CA TRP A 22 18.03 -32.37 -0.53
C TRP A 22 18.88 -31.13 -0.24
N GLY A 23 19.85 -31.28 0.68
CA GLY A 23 20.87 -30.27 0.97
C GLY A 23 20.93 -29.84 2.44
N LEU A 24 22.05 -29.24 2.84
CA LEU A 24 22.26 -28.72 4.20
C LEU A 24 21.79 -27.28 4.37
N ILE A 25 21.76 -26.51 3.28
CA ILE A 25 21.32 -25.10 3.22
C ILE A 25 20.54 -24.85 1.93
N ALA A 26 19.66 -23.85 1.93
CA ALA A 26 18.91 -23.39 0.75
C ALA A 26 18.24 -24.53 -0.05
N GLN A 27 17.64 -25.51 0.66
CA GLN A 27 17.10 -26.73 0.05
C GLN A 27 15.89 -26.48 -0.86
N GLY A 28 15.23 -25.33 -0.70
CA GLY A 28 14.08 -24.95 -1.49
C GLY A 28 13.71 -23.49 -1.30
N VAL A 29 12.48 -23.17 -1.67
CA VAL A 29 11.86 -21.87 -1.44
C VAL A 29 10.67 -22.04 -0.51
N ARG A 30 10.46 -21.03 0.33
CA ARG A 30 9.32 -20.92 1.22
C ARG A 30 8.54 -19.68 0.88
N CYS A 31 7.22 -19.80 0.84
CA CYS A 31 6.36 -18.65 0.67
C CYS A 31 6.33 -17.83 1.96
N SER A 32 6.56 -16.53 1.91
CA SER A 32 6.37 -15.69 3.10
C SER A 32 4.90 -15.60 3.53
N ASP A 33 3.99 -15.78 2.57
CA ASP A 33 2.56 -15.47 2.72
C ASP A 33 1.79 -16.66 3.33
N CYS A 34 1.84 -17.84 2.70
CA CYS A 34 1.22 -19.07 3.20
C CYS A 34 2.23 -20.03 3.86
N GLY A 35 3.52 -19.83 3.59
CA GLY A 35 4.60 -20.74 3.96
C GLY A 35 4.45 -22.18 3.48
N LEU A 36 3.88 -22.29 2.27
CA LEU A 36 4.17 -23.34 1.31
C LEU A 36 5.68 -23.47 1.11
N ASN A 37 6.17 -24.70 1.18
CA ASN A 37 7.57 -25.07 1.02
C ASN A 37 7.71 -25.97 -0.20
N VAL A 38 8.45 -25.52 -1.20
CA VAL A 38 8.63 -26.26 -2.45
C VAL A 38 10.06 -26.17 -2.95
N HIS A 39 10.47 -27.09 -3.83
CA HIS A 39 11.73 -26.94 -4.56
C HIS A 39 11.72 -25.67 -5.41
N LYS A 40 12.89 -25.11 -5.67
CA LYS A 40 13.08 -23.94 -6.56
C LYS A 40 12.61 -24.20 -8.00
N GLN A 41 12.59 -25.46 -8.44
CA GLN A 41 12.05 -25.85 -9.75
C GLN A 41 10.53 -25.98 -9.67
N CYS A 42 10.02 -26.64 -8.64
CA CYS A 42 8.58 -26.80 -8.42
C CYS A 42 7.87 -25.46 -8.25
N SER A 43 8.51 -24.44 -7.66
CA SER A 43 7.91 -23.11 -7.53
C SER A 43 7.47 -22.46 -8.83
N LYS A 44 8.05 -22.86 -9.98
CA LYS A 44 7.64 -22.37 -11.30
C LYS A 44 6.34 -23.01 -11.80
N LEU A 45 5.94 -24.12 -11.20
CA LEU A 45 4.77 -24.93 -11.57
C LEU A 45 3.61 -24.77 -10.57
N VAL A 46 3.90 -24.27 -9.36
CA VAL A 46 2.88 -24.00 -8.35
C VAL A 46 1.93 -22.93 -8.89
N PRO A 47 0.61 -23.19 -8.92
CA PRO A 47 -0.38 -22.19 -9.29
C PRO A 47 -0.31 -20.94 -8.39
N SER A 48 -0.71 -19.79 -8.91
CA SER A 48 -0.68 -18.52 -8.17
C SER A 48 -1.84 -18.36 -7.16
N ASP A 49 -2.31 -19.46 -6.57
CA ASP A 49 -3.50 -19.58 -5.73
C ASP A 49 -3.20 -19.59 -4.21
N CYS A 50 -2.02 -19.11 -3.83
CA CYS A 50 -1.59 -18.93 -2.45
C CYS A 50 -2.71 -18.35 -1.55
N GLN A 51 -3.09 -19.12 -0.52
CA GLN A 51 -3.93 -18.69 0.59
C GLN A 51 -3.06 -18.45 1.83
N PRO A 52 -2.84 -17.20 2.26
CA PRO A 52 -2.02 -16.91 3.41
C PRO A 52 -2.58 -17.54 4.69
N ASP A 53 -1.70 -18.13 5.52
CA ASP A 53 -2.10 -18.69 6.82
C ASP A 53 -2.13 -17.56 7.85
N LEU A 54 -3.33 -17.19 8.30
CA LEU A 54 -3.55 -16.13 9.30
C LEU A 54 -2.72 -16.32 10.58
N ARG A 55 -2.37 -17.57 10.95
CA ARG A 55 -1.51 -17.84 12.13
C ARG A 55 -0.07 -17.36 11.95
N ARG A 56 0.35 -17.09 10.71
CA ARG A 56 1.70 -16.66 10.34
C ARG A 56 1.79 -15.15 10.10
N ILE A 57 0.66 -14.48 9.87
CA ILE A 57 0.58 -13.02 9.78
C ILE A 57 0.51 -12.46 11.19
N LYS A 58 1.68 -12.13 11.75
CA LYS A 58 1.80 -11.62 13.12
C LYS A 58 1.65 -10.10 13.22
N LYS A 59 1.58 -9.40 12.09
CA LYS A 59 1.57 -7.93 11.98
C LYS A 59 0.76 -7.51 10.77
N VAL A 60 0.08 -6.37 10.89
CA VAL A 60 -0.71 -5.74 9.85
C VAL A 60 0.17 -4.76 9.06
N PHE A 61 0.95 -3.94 9.76
CA PHE A 61 1.93 -3.04 9.14
C PHE A 61 3.10 -3.84 8.56
N SER A 62 3.65 -3.32 7.47
CA SER A 62 4.74 -3.96 6.70
C SER A 62 4.41 -5.35 6.14
N CYS A 63 3.13 -5.77 6.18
CA CYS A 63 2.64 -6.91 5.42
C CYS A 63 2.40 -6.49 3.97
N ASP A 64 2.65 -7.38 3.01
CA ASP A 64 2.29 -7.14 1.62
C ASP A 64 0.78 -6.91 1.49
N LEU A 65 0.40 -5.90 0.70
CA LEU A 65 -0.98 -5.46 0.56
C LEU A 65 -1.89 -6.58 0.05
N THR A 66 -1.43 -7.31 -0.98
CA THR A 66 -2.20 -8.41 -1.56
C THR A 66 -2.30 -9.58 -0.59
N THR A 67 -1.23 -9.89 0.14
CA THR A 67 -1.21 -10.92 1.18
C THR A 67 -2.21 -10.60 2.29
N LEU A 68 -2.19 -9.38 2.83
CA LEU A 68 -3.07 -8.98 3.92
C LEU A 68 -4.56 -9.05 3.51
N VAL A 69 -4.89 -8.50 2.34
CA VAL A 69 -6.26 -8.50 1.81
C VAL A 69 -6.78 -9.93 1.60
N LYS A 70 -5.96 -10.80 1.01
CA LYS A 70 -6.32 -12.22 0.81
C LYS A 70 -6.50 -12.96 2.12
N ALA A 71 -5.62 -12.73 3.10
CA ALA A 71 -5.67 -13.43 4.37
C ALA A 71 -6.94 -13.09 5.16
N HIS A 72 -7.33 -11.83 5.17
CA HIS A 72 -8.51 -11.35 5.86
C HIS A 72 -9.80 -11.47 5.03
N ASN A 73 -9.71 -11.95 3.78
CA ASN A 73 -10.83 -12.07 2.85
C ASN A 73 -11.63 -10.76 2.72
N THR A 74 -10.91 -9.64 2.59
CA THR A 74 -11.48 -8.30 2.39
C THR A 74 -11.16 -7.81 0.98
N GLN A 75 -11.69 -6.65 0.58
CA GLN A 75 -11.28 -5.99 -0.67
C GLN A 75 -10.06 -5.08 -0.49
N ARG A 76 -9.85 -4.63 0.76
CA ARG A 76 -8.80 -3.69 1.15
C ARG A 76 -8.43 -3.82 2.63
N PRO A 77 -7.32 -3.23 3.09
CA PRO A 77 -6.87 -3.36 4.48
C PRO A 77 -7.77 -2.64 5.48
N MET A 78 -7.98 -3.26 6.64
CA MET A 78 -8.71 -2.67 7.76
C MET A 78 -8.12 -1.34 8.22
N VAL A 79 -6.78 -1.17 8.16
CA VAL A 79 -6.11 0.09 8.51
C VAL A 79 -6.63 1.23 7.65
N VAL A 80 -6.80 1.00 6.35
CA VAL A 80 -7.20 2.05 5.43
C VAL A 80 -8.69 2.37 5.60
N ASP A 81 -9.55 1.36 5.80
CA ASP A 81 -10.98 1.60 6.07
C ASP A 81 -11.22 2.32 7.40
N MET A 82 -10.58 1.85 8.46
CA MET A 82 -10.78 2.38 9.80
C MET A 82 -10.23 3.81 9.93
N CYS A 83 -9.01 4.06 9.45
CA CYS A 83 -8.42 5.40 9.50
C CYS A 83 -9.21 6.40 8.64
N ILE A 84 -9.60 6.04 7.41
CA ILE A 84 -10.38 6.95 6.56
C ILE A 84 -11.73 7.26 7.21
N ARG A 85 -12.43 6.25 7.73
CA ARG A 85 -13.70 6.46 8.42
C ARG A 85 -13.57 7.42 9.60
N GLU A 86 -12.55 7.25 10.44
CA GLU A 86 -12.29 8.13 11.58
C GLU A 86 -11.94 9.56 11.13
N ILE A 87 -11.12 9.71 10.09
CA ILE A 87 -10.74 11.01 9.50
C ILE A 87 -11.96 11.72 8.90
N GLU A 88 -12.82 11.00 8.19
CA GLU A 88 -14.02 11.58 7.60
C GLU A 88 -15.04 11.98 8.67
N GLN A 89 -15.11 11.23 9.76
CA GLN A 89 -16.05 11.47 10.84
C GLN A 89 -15.76 12.78 11.60
N ARG A 90 -14.48 13.15 11.79
CA ARG A 90 -14.12 14.31 12.65
C ARG A 90 -13.00 15.21 12.14
N GLY A 91 -12.38 14.87 11.00
CA GLY A 91 -11.13 15.48 10.55
C GLY A 91 -11.20 16.36 9.32
N LEU A 92 -12.29 16.32 8.53
CA LEU A 92 -12.33 16.95 7.20
C LEU A 92 -12.10 18.46 7.20
N GLN A 93 -12.42 19.14 8.30
CA GLN A 93 -12.21 20.59 8.46
C GLN A 93 -10.91 20.95 9.17
N SER A 94 -10.10 19.96 9.57
CA SER A 94 -8.84 20.21 10.27
C SER A 94 -7.85 20.90 9.35
N GLU A 95 -7.37 22.08 9.75
CA GLU A 95 -6.36 22.83 9.00
C GLU A 95 -5.12 21.97 8.70
N GLY A 96 -4.74 21.95 7.43
CA GLY A 96 -3.58 21.21 6.95
C GLY A 96 -3.69 19.70 7.09
N LEU A 97 -4.90 19.12 7.05
CA LEU A 97 -5.11 17.67 7.10
C LEU A 97 -4.13 16.92 6.16
N TYR A 98 -3.50 15.85 6.66
CA TYR A 98 -2.40 15.12 6.02
C TYR A 98 -1.06 15.87 5.86
N ARG A 99 -1.04 17.20 5.79
CA ARG A 99 0.21 18.00 5.78
C ARG A 99 0.80 18.14 7.18
N VAL A 100 -0.04 18.44 8.17
CA VAL A 100 0.36 18.54 9.58
C VAL A 100 0.62 17.13 10.13
N SER A 101 1.69 17.00 10.90
CA SER A 101 2.04 15.75 11.59
C SER A 101 1.49 15.78 13.00
N GLY A 102 0.82 14.70 13.40
CA GLY A 102 0.52 14.45 14.80
C GLY A 102 1.76 13.99 15.57
N PHE A 103 1.58 13.63 16.83
CA PHE A 103 2.66 13.08 17.64
C PHE A 103 3.16 11.74 17.07
N THR A 104 4.47 11.65 16.83
CA THR A 104 5.11 10.44 16.29
C THR A 104 4.88 9.24 17.19
N GLU A 105 4.99 9.41 18.51
CA GLU A 105 4.75 8.35 19.50
C GLU A 105 3.33 7.79 19.39
N HIS A 106 2.30 8.65 19.37
CA HIS A 106 0.93 8.19 19.18
C HIS A 106 0.69 7.55 17.81
N THR A 107 1.41 7.96 16.77
CA THR A 107 1.31 7.34 15.45
C THR A 107 1.84 5.90 15.49
N GLU A 108 2.93 5.66 16.21
CA GLU A 108 3.44 4.31 16.47
C GLU A 108 2.49 3.51 17.36
N ASP A 109 1.84 4.13 18.35
CA ASP A 109 0.81 3.45 19.17
C ASP A 109 -0.38 2.97 18.35
N VAL A 110 -0.87 3.78 17.39
CA VAL A 110 -1.92 3.35 16.45
C VAL A 110 -1.46 2.15 15.63
N LYS A 111 -0.22 2.19 15.13
CA LYS A 111 0.38 1.06 14.39
C LYS A 111 0.43 -0.21 15.25
N LEU A 112 0.89 -0.11 16.49
CA LEU A 112 0.92 -1.23 17.43
C LEU A 112 -0.48 -1.76 17.76
N ALA A 113 -1.47 -0.88 17.87
CA ALA A 113 -2.86 -1.28 18.07
C ALA A 113 -3.38 -2.12 16.89
N PHE A 114 -3.12 -1.71 15.64
CA PHE A 114 -3.47 -2.51 14.47
C PHE A 114 -2.70 -3.83 14.39
N ASP A 115 -1.40 -3.82 14.66
CA ASP A 115 -0.58 -5.04 14.64
C ASP A 115 -1.05 -6.07 15.69
N ARG A 116 -1.57 -5.62 16.83
CA ARG A 116 -2.04 -6.47 17.92
C ARG A 116 -3.50 -6.91 17.75
N ASP A 117 -4.39 -5.95 17.47
CA ASP A 117 -5.83 -6.12 17.59
C ASP A 117 -6.55 -6.17 16.24
N GLY A 118 -5.86 -5.87 15.13
CA GLY A 118 -6.41 -5.93 13.78
C GLY A 118 -7.63 -5.02 13.59
N ASP A 119 -8.75 -5.61 13.19
CA ASP A 119 -10.04 -4.93 12.99
C ASP A 119 -10.70 -4.45 14.29
N LYS A 120 -10.16 -4.85 15.46
CA LYS A 120 -10.64 -4.45 16.79
C LYS A 120 -9.81 -3.33 17.43
N ALA A 121 -8.83 -2.79 16.72
CA ALA A 121 -8.01 -1.69 17.22
C ALA A 121 -8.88 -0.45 17.55
N ASP A 122 -8.72 0.09 18.76
CA ASP A 122 -9.41 1.33 19.15
C ASP A 122 -8.58 2.54 18.71
N ILE A 123 -9.06 3.21 17.67
CA ILE A 123 -8.47 4.45 17.13
C ILE A 123 -9.38 5.67 17.33
N SER A 124 -10.35 5.56 18.24
CA SER A 124 -11.36 6.59 18.47
C SER A 124 -10.76 7.87 19.05
N ALA A 125 -11.53 8.96 18.96
CA ALA A 125 -11.19 10.24 19.58
C ALA A 125 -10.92 10.19 21.10
N ASN A 126 -11.45 9.17 21.81
CA ASN A 126 -11.20 8.99 23.25
C ASN A 126 -9.76 8.54 23.54
N VAL A 127 -9.16 7.77 22.62
CA VAL A 127 -7.78 7.29 22.73
C VAL A 127 -6.82 8.27 22.04
N PHE A 128 -7.17 8.71 20.83
CA PHE A 128 -6.35 9.59 20.01
C PHE A 128 -7.12 10.85 19.61
N ALA A 129 -7.10 11.86 20.49
CA ALA A 129 -7.83 13.11 20.26
C ALA A 129 -7.34 13.88 19.02
N ASP A 130 -6.02 13.92 18.76
CA ASP A 130 -5.46 14.58 17.58
C ASP A 130 -5.71 13.75 16.31
N ILE A 131 -6.45 14.30 15.35
CA ILE A 131 -6.73 13.59 14.09
C ILE A 131 -5.48 13.45 13.21
N ASN A 132 -4.48 14.32 13.38
CA ASN A 132 -3.23 14.23 12.63
C ASN A 132 -2.42 12.98 13.02
N THR A 133 -2.67 12.39 14.19
CA THR A 133 -2.18 11.06 14.55
C THR A 133 -2.76 9.98 13.64
N ILE A 134 -4.08 9.98 13.41
CA ILE A 134 -4.75 8.99 12.55
C ILE A 134 -4.35 9.19 11.08
N ALA A 135 -4.31 10.44 10.62
CA ALA A 135 -3.80 10.78 9.30
C ALA A 135 -2.32 10.39 9.13
N GLY A 136 -1.51 10.57 10.17
CA GLY A 136 -0.13 10.10 10.26
C GLY A 136 -0.02 8.59 10.13
N ALA A 137 -0.83 7.84 10.86
CA ALA A 137 -0.83 6.38 10.86
C ALA A 137 -1.25 5.80 9.51
N LEU A 138 -2.25 6.41 8.84
CA LEU A 138 -2.62 6.03 7.49
C LEU A 138 -1.46 6.24 6.50
N LYS A 139 -0.79 7.41 6.54
CA LYS A 139 0.39 7.67 5.71
C LYS A 139 1.52 6.67 6.00
N LEU A 140 1.76 6.39 7.28
CA LEU A 140 2.78 5.42 7.71
C LEU A 140 2.47 4.03 7.17
N TYR A 141 1.22 3.58 7.26
CA TYR A 141 0.80 2.27 6.74
C TYR A 141 1.12 2.11 5.25
N LEU A 142 0.71 3.10 4.45
CA LEU A 142 0.91 3.08 2.99
C LEU A 142 2.40 3.13 2.62
N ARG A 143 3.20 3.89 3.38
CA ARG A 143 4.65 4.00 3.18
C ARG A 143 5.41 2.74 3.57
N ASP A 144 4.98 2.06 4.63
CA ASP A 144 5.63 0.87 5.17
C ASP A 144 5.31 -0.41 4.37
N LEU A 145 4.46 -0.33 3.33
CA LEU A 145 4.16 -1.47 2.46
C LEU A 145 5.44 -1.95 1.75
N PRO A 146 5.71 -3.27 1.72
CA PRO A 146 6.87 -3.83 0.99
C PRO A 146 6.84 -3.54 -0.51
N ILE A 147 5.64 -3.46 -1.09
CA ILE A 147 5.38 -3.02 -2.45
C ILE A 147 4.47 -1.80 -2.35
N PRO A 148 4.86 -0.63 -2.88
CA PRO A 148 4.05 0.58 -2.81
C PRO A 148 2.69 0.38 -3.49
N VAL A 149 1.71 1.21 -3.11
CA VAL A 149 0.34 1.16 -3.68
C VAL A 149 0.40 1.26 -5.20
N ILE A 150 1.13 2.24 -5.74
CA ILE A 150 1.52 2.23 -7.15
C ILE A 150 2.80 1.40 -7.24
N THR A 151 2.67 0.17 -7.74
CA THR A 151 3.73 -0.84 -7.71
C THR A 151 4.95 -0.43 -8.53
N TYR A 152 6.10 -1.01 -8.22
CA TYR A 152 7.35 -0.78 -8.96
C TYR A 152 7.22 -1.08 -10.47
N ASP A 153 6.45 -2.12 -10.83
CA ASP A 153 6.22 -2.52 -12.22
C ASP A 153 5.46 -1.45 -13.02
N VAL A 154 4.58 -0.68 -12.35
CA VAL A 154 3.72 0.32 -12.99
C VAL A 154 4.29 1.74 -12.84
N TYR A 155 5.21 1.96 -11.90
CA TYR A 155 5.86 3.26 -11.62
C TYR A 155 6.33 3.97 -12.90
N SER A 156 7.12 3.29 -13.74
CA SER A 156 7.69 3.89 -14.95
C SER A 156 6.63 4.37 -15.94
N LYS A 157 5.50 3.66 -16.04
CA LYS A 157 4.37 4.02 -16.91
C LYS A 157 3.67 5.29 -16.41
N PHE A 158 3.43 5.40 -15.10
CA PHE A 158 2.90 6.61 -14.49
C PHE A 158 3.82 7.82 -14.72
N ILE A 159 5.13 7.66 -14.55
CA ILE A 159 6.10 8.75 -14.81
C ILE A 159 6.11 9.16 -16.28
N GLN A 160 5.98 8.21 -17.22
CA GLN A 160 5.87 8.52 -18.65
C GLN A 160 4.56 9.23 -18.97
N ALA A 161 3.43 8.79 -18.41
CA ALA A 161 2.14 9.44 -18.58
C ALA A 161 2.18 10.90 -18.11
N ALA A 162 2.80 11.17 -16.95
CA ALA A 162 2.95 12.52 -16.41
C ALA A 162 3.75 13.48 -17.31
N LYS A 163 4.58 12.95 -18.22
CA LYS A 163 5.38 13.73 -19.19
C LYS A 163 4.61 14.09 -20.45
N ILE A 164 3.44 13.49 -20.68
CA ILE A 164 2.60 13.77 -21.85
C ILE A 164 2.02 15.18 -21.72
N THR A 165 2.20 15.99 -22.77
CA THR A 165 1.75 17.40 -22.78
C THR A 165 0.25 17.55 -23.04
N ASN A 166 -0.32 16.70 -23.89
CA ASN A 166 -1.76 16.71 -24.18
C ASN A 166 -2.54 16.16 -22.95
N PRO A 167 -3.48 16.93 -22.36
CA PRO A 167 -4.19 16.51 -21.14
C PRO A 167 -5.01 15.23 -21.31
N ASP A 168 -5.69 15.05 -22.45
CA ASP A 168 -6.57 13.90 -22.69
C ASP A 168 -5.74 12.62 -22.85
N ALA A 169 -4.71 12.67 -23.70
CA ALA A 169 -3.78 11.55 -23.88
C ALA A 169 -3.01 11.21 -22.59
N ARG A 170 -2.75 12.21 -21.73
CA ARG A 170 -2.15 11.99 -20.41
C ARG A 170 -3.11 11.22 -19.50
N LEU A 171 -4.40 11.61 -19.44
CA LEU A 171 -5.38 10.91 -18.63
C LEU A 171 -5.64 9.49 -19.13
N GLU A 172 -5.69 9.29 -20.45
CA GLU A 172 -5.79 7.96 -21.06
C GLU A 172 -4.61 7.07 -20.65
N ALA A 173 -3.37 7.58 -20.74
CA ALA A 173 -2.18 6.83 -20.32
C ALA A 173 -2.14 6.54 -18.81
N ILE A 174 -2.67 7.45 -17.98
CA ILE A 174 -2.84 7.21 -16.53
C ILE A 174 -3.83 6.08 -16.30
N HIS A 175 -4.98 6.09 -16.99
CA HIS A 175 -6.00 5.05 -16.89
C HIS A 175 -5.45 3.68 -17.32
N GLU A 176 -4.70 3.60 -18.42
CA GLU A 176 -4.00 2.37 -18.82
C GLU A 176 -3.04 1.87 -17.73
N GLY A 177 -2.34 2.78 -17.04
CA GLY A 177 -1.49 2.44 -15.90
C GLY A 177 -2.28 1.84 -14.74
N LEU A 178 -3.46 2.39 -14.41
CA LEU A 178 -4.33 1.88 -13.35
C LEU A 178 -4.77 0.43 -13.61
N LEU A 179 -5.11 0.09 -14.87
CA LEU A 179 -5.53 -1.26 -15.26
C LEU A 179 -4.44 -2.33 -15.11
N LEU A 180 -3.18 -1.92 -14.93
CA LEU A 180 -2.06 -2.83 -14.70
C LEU A 180 -1.77 -3.08 -13.21
N LEU A 181 -2.43 -2.36 -12.30
CA LEU A 181 -2.26 -2.57 -10.87
C LEU A 181 -2.90 -3.90 -10.43
N PRO A 182 -2.27 -4.63 -9.48
CA PRO A 182 -2.93 -5.78 -8.86
C PRO A 182 -4.26 -5.37 -8.19
N PRO A 183 -5.27 -6.25 -8.11
CA PRO A 183 -6.60 -5.89 -7.61
C PRO A 183 -6.61 -5.23 -6.23
N ALA A 184 -5.81 -5.74 -5.28
CA ALA A 184 -5.71 -5.17 -3.94
C ALA A 184 -5.12 -3.74 -3.94
N HIS A 185 -4.18 -3.47 -4.84
CA HIS A 185 -3.56 -2.16 -5.02
C HIS A 185 -4.53 -1.18 -5.67
N TYR A 186 -5.22 -1.61 -6.73
CA TYR A 186 -6.23 -0.81 -7.42
C TYR A 186 -7.37 -0.40 -6.48
N GLU A 187 -7.98 -1.34 -5.75
CA GLU A 187 -9.08 -1.03 -4.82
C GLU A 187 -8.62 -0.19 -3.63
N THR A 188 -7.39 -0.39 -3.16
CA THR A 188 -6.83 0.45 -2.10
C THR A 188 -6.63 1.89 -2.59
N LEU A 189 -6.07 2.06 -3.79
CA LEU A 189 -5.83 3.34 -4.42
C LEU A 189 -7.14 4.07 -4.72
N ARG A 190 -8.11 3.40 -5.34
CA ARG A 190 -9.43 3.94 -5.68
C ARG A 190 -10.10 4.56 -4.46
N TYR A 191 -10.27 3.78 -3.40
CA TYR A 191 -10.92 4.26 -2.18
C TYR A 191 -10.15 5.40 -1.49
N LEU A 192 -8.82 5.37 -1.54
CA LEU A 192 -8.01 6.49 -1.07
C LEU A 192 -8.24 7.75 -1.91
N MET A 193 -8.29 7.64 -3.24
CA MET A 193 -8.55 8.78 -4.12
C MET A 193 -9.96 9.35 -3.89
N THR A 194 -10.98 8.50 -3.70
CA THR A 194 -12.33 8.94 -3.33
C THR A 194 -12.33 9.75 -2.02
N HIS A 195 -11.60 9.26 -1.02
CA HIS A 195 -11.43 9.97 0.25
C HIS A 195 -10.71 11.31 0.08
N LEU A 196 -9.58 11.33 -0.63
CA LEU A 196 -8.81 12.55 -0.86
C LEU A 196 -9.60 13.57 -1.70
N LYS A 197 -10.41 13.12 -2.68
CA LYS A 197 -11.37 13.98 -3.39
C LYS A 197 -12.33 14.63 -2.41
N ARG A 198 -12.89 13.88 -1.45
CA ARG A 198 -13.74 14.43 -0.40
C ARG A 198 -13.01 15.46 0.46
N VAL A 199 -11.74 15.23 0.81
CA VAL A 199 -10.93 16.23 1.54
C VAL A 199 -10.82 17.54 0.76
N THR A 200 -10.62 17.49 -0.56
CA THR A 200 -10.56 18.71 -1.40
C THR A 200 -11.87 19.50 -1.41
N MET A 201 -13.02 18.85 -1.19
CA MET A 201 -14.30 19.56 -1.10
C MET A 201 -14.39 20.47 0.14
N TRP A 202 -13.53 20.25 1.13
CA TRP A 202 -13.43 21.04 2.37
C TRP A 202 -12.22 21.99 2.36
N GLU A 203 -11.63 22.27 1.19
CA GLU A 203 -10.44 23.13 1.04
C GLU A 203 -10.59 24.50 1.71
N LYS A 204 -11.81 25.06 1.75
CA LYS A 204 -12.07 26.35 2.41
C LYS A 204 -11.75 26.36 3.92
N ASP A 205 -11.86 25.20 4.57
CA ASP A 205 -11.61 25.04 6.00
C ASP A 205 -10.23 24.39 6.24
N ASN A 206 -9.91 23.32 5.51
CA ASN A 206 -8.69 22.55 5.74
C ASN A 206 -7.46 23.05 4.95
N PHE A 207 -7.63 23.91 3.94
CA PHE A 207 -6.58 24.44 3.06
C PHE A 207 -5.82 23.39 2.22
N MET A 208 -6.44 22.24 1.95
CA MET A 208 -5.84 21.11 1.23
C MET A 208 -6.54 20.84 -0.11
N ASN A 209 -6.02 21.42 -1.19
CA ASN A 209 -6.36 21.03 -2.56
C ASN A 209 -5.60 19.78 -3.05
N ALA A 210 -5.95 19.31 -4.25
CA ALA A 210 -5.33 18.17 -4.89
C ALA A 210 -3.81 18.35 -5.10
N GLU A 211 -3.34 19.56 -5.40
CA GLU A 211 -1.91 19.85 -5.55
C GLU A 211 -1.16 19.68 -4.22
N ASN A 212 -1.71 20.23 -3.13
CA ASN A 212 -1.16 20.12 -1.77
C ASN A 212 -1.14 18.66 -1.30
N LEU A 213 -2.23 17.92 -1.53
CA LEU A 213 -2.32 16.50 -1.22
C LEU A 213 -1.34 15.68 -2.08
N GLY A 214 -1.16 16.04 -3.35
CA GLY A 214 -0.18 15.42 -4.24
C GLY A 214 1.26 15.53 -3.72
N ILE A 215 1.62 16.64 -3.07
CA ILE A 215 2.95 16.80 -2.42
C ILE A 215 3.13 15.76 -1.30
N VAL A 216 2.09 15.53 -0.50
CA VAL A 216 2.14 14.62 0.65
C VAL A 216 2.11 13.16 0.20
N PHE A 217 1.20 12.82 -0.71
CA PHE A 217 0.93 11.44 -1.09
C PHE A 217 1.77 10.93 -2.27
N GLY A 218 2.30 11.81 -3.13
CA GLY A 218 3.23 11.44 -4.21
C GLY A 218 4.35 10.49 -3.74
N PRO A 219 5.22 10.91 -2.82
CA PRO A 219 6.30 10.06 -2.30
C PRO A 219 5.81 8.94 -1.36
N THR A 220 4.57 9.01 -0.87
CA THR A 220 3.98 7.97 0.00
C THR A 220 3.47 6.79 -0.82
N LEU A 221 2.86 7.05 -1.98
CA LEU A 221 2.22 6.05 -2.83
C LEU A 221 3.13 5.50 -3.93
N MET A 222 4.19 6.24 -4.27
CA MET A 222 5.13 5.91 -5.34
C MET A 222 6.55 5.91 -4.81
N GLN A 223 7.31 4.87 -5.15
CA GLN A 223 8.74 4.81 -4.86
C GLN A 223 9.48 4.37 -6.15
N PRO A 224 10.58 5.04 -6.53
CA PRO A 224 11.37 4.59 -7.66
C PRO A 224 12.00 3.22 -7.37
N PRO A 225 12.05 2.30 -8.34
CA PRO A 225 12.67 0.99 -8.16
C PRO A 225 14.19 1.06 -7.97
N ASP A 226 14.84 2.10 -8.52
CA ASP A 226 16.29 2.31 -8.44
C ASP A 226 16.64 3.41 -7.43
N GLN A 227 17.68 3.19 -6.62
CA GLN A 227 18.19 4.18 -5.66
C GLN A 227 19.02 5.31 -6.32
N ASN A 228 18.93 5.51 -7.63
CA ASN A 228 19.65 6.57 -8.30
C ASN A 228 19.04 7.93 -7.92
N THR A 229 19.74 8.64 -7.04
CA THR A 229 19.29 9.88 -6.38
C THR A 229 18.95 11.00 -7.37
N LEU A 230 19.69 11.14 -8.48
CA LEU A 230 19.45 12.21 -9.46
C LEU A 230 18.17 11.98 -10.29
N ALA A 231 17.91 10.75 -10.71
CA ALA A 231 16.67 10.41 -11.42
C ALA A 231 15.46 10.53 -10.48
N THR A 232 15.62 10.09 -9.23
CA THR A 232 14.61 10.18 -8.18
C THR A 232 14.15 11.62 -7.93
N LEU A 233 15.08 12.57 -7.82
CA LEU A 233 14.74 13.99 -7.60
C LEU A 233 13.95 14.59 -8.77
N ASN A 234 14.30 14.22 -10.01
CA ASN A 234 13.60 14.69 -11.20
C ASN A 234 12.18 14.11 -11.35
N ASP A 235 11.94 12.95 -10.74
CA ASP A 235 10.66 12.26 -10.79
C ASP A 235 9.70 12.70 -9.69
N MET A 236 10.18 13.30 -8.59
CA MET A 236 9.32 13.78 -7.48
C MET A 236 8.21 14.71 -7.95
N ARG A 237 8.49 15.61 -8.91
CA ARG A 237 7.47 16.49 -9.50
C ARG A 237 6.38 15.72 -10.24
N TYR A 238 6.74 14.60 -10.87
CA TYR A 238 5.81 13.76 -11.61
C TYR A 238 5.01 12.88 -10.66
N GLN A 239 5.61 12.38 -9.58
CA GLN A 239 4.88 11.66 -8.52
C GLN A 239 3.78 12.54 -7.90
N LYS A 240 4.13 13.79 -7.56
CA LYS A 240 3.16 14.81 -7.11
C LYS A 240 2.04 14.98 -8.13
N LEU A 241 2.40 15.21 -9.40
CA LEU A 241 1.44 15.48 -10.47
C LEU A 241 0.51 14.29 -10.70
N ILE A 242 1.02 13.07 -10.68
CA ILE A 242 0.20 11.86 -10.82
C ILE A 242 -0.86 11.80 -9.73
N VAL A 243 -0.46 11.94 -8.46
CA VAL A 243 -1.43 11.88 -7.36
C VAL A 243 -2.43 13.03 -7.43
N GLN A 244 -1.99 14.24 -7.79
CA GLN A 244 -2.89 15.36 -8.03
C GLN A 244 -3.95 15.01 -9.10
N LEU A 245 -3.54 14.49 -10.26
CA LEU A 245 -4.46 14.14 -11.35
C LEU A 245 -5.40 12.99 -10.98
N LEU A 246 -4.91 12.00 -10.22
CA LEU A 246 -5.73 10.90 -9.70
C LEU A 246 -6.82 11.41 -8.75
N ILE A 247 -6.53 12.43 -7.93
CA ILE A 247 -7.52 13.09 -7.07
C ILE A 247 -8.48 13.93 -7.91
N GLU A 248 -7.98 14.76 -8.84
CA GLU A 248 -8.80 15.68 -9.62
C GLU A 248 -9.83 14.95 -10.49
N HIS A 249 -9.44 13.83 -11.10
CA HIS A 249 -10.23 13.05 -12.06
C HIS A 249 -10.67 11.68 -11.52
N GLU A 250 -10.81 11.57 -10.20
CA GLU A 250 -11.20 10.31 -9.53
C GLU A 250 -12.50 9.71 -10.09
N ASP A 251 -13.47 10.54 -10.45
CA ASP A 251 -14.79 10.17 -10.98
C ASP A 251 -14.78 9.61 -12.41
N VAL A 252 -13.69 9.83 -13.15
CA VAL A 252 -13.52 9.38 -14.54
C VAL A 252 -12.55 8.20 -14.63
N LEU A 253 -11.55 8.15 -13.74
CA LEU A 253 -10.46 7.16 -13.81
C LEU A 253 -10.78 5.83 -13.11
N PHE A 254 -11.74 5.82 -12.19
CA PHE A 254 -12.11 4.66 -11.37
C PHE A 254 -13.60 4.36 -11.43
#